data_AF-A0A098TLX5-F1
#
_entry.id   AF-A0A098TLX5-F1
#
_cell.length_a   1.000
_cell.length_b   1.000
_cell.length_c   1.000
_cell.angle_alpha   90.00
_cell.angle_beta   90.00
_cell.angle_gamma   90.00
#
_symmetry.space_group_name_H-M   'P 1'
#
loop_
_entity.id
_entity.type
_entity.pdbx_description
1 polymer ?
#
loop_
_entity_poly.entity_id
_entity_poly.type
_entity_poly.pdbx_seq_one_letter_code
_entity_poly.pdbx_strand_id
1 'polypeptide(L)'
;MAPGLLWSTALAIATGVFPPSIVRAQDSGCFMVTPTGGTLDLNRLCGGSAASDPNQRVFRARIKRRAGGTPVIDVTFNGKQTFEMIVDTGASGTLLTYQMAVALRVKPVGYVNVETASDRNLRIPVGYVKSIEVNGAVAENVLVAVAGPDLGIGLLGHDFFGNYDVTIKRDVVEFSRR
;
A
#
# COMPACT_ATOMS: atom_id res chain seq x y z
N MET A 1 63.69 -53.21 -47.09
CA MET A 1 63.17 -52.95 -45.73
C MET A 1 62.04 -51.93 -45.85
N ALA A 2 60.80 -52.41 -45.71
CA ALA A 2 59.54 -51.73 -45.34
C ALA A 2 59.02 -50.51 -46.18
N PRO A 3 57.76 -50.05 -46.01
CA PRO A 3 56.56 -50.53 -46.73
C PRO A 3 55.73 -49.38 -47.37
N GLY A 4 54.84 -49.62 -48.35
CA GLY A 4 53.40 -49.87 -48.12
C GLY A 4 52.57 -48.59 -47.92
N LEU A 5 51.98 -48.03 -48.99
CA LEU A 5 50.99 -46.95 -48.89
C LEU A 5 49.57 -47.55 -48.72
N LEU A 6 49.01 -47.41 -47.52
CA LEU A 6 47.62 -47.71 -47.21
C LEU A 6 46.78 -46.43 -47.32
N TRP A 7 45.67 -46.51 -48.06
CA TRP A 7 44.63 -45.48 -48.09
C TRP A 7 44.01 -45.31 -46.70
N SER A 8 43.78 -44.05 -46.30
CA SER A 8 42.93 -43.73 -45.16
C SER A 8 41.98 -42.62 -45.59
N THR A 9 40.73 -43.01 -45.85
CA THR A 9 39.61 -42.08 -45.97
C THR A 9 39.30 -41.52 -44.59
N ALA A 10 39.50 -40.22 -44.41
CA ALA A 10 39.09 -39.52 -43.20
C ALA A 10 37.57 -39.29 -43.23
N LEU A 11 36.83 -40.01 -42.38
CA LEU A 11 35.43 -39.73 -42.10
C LEU A 11 35.36 -38.62 -41.03
N ALA A 12 35.00 -37.41 -41.45
CA ALA A 12 34.78 -36.30 -40.53
C ALA A 12 33.41 -36.46 -39.84
N ILE A 13 33.41 -36.84 -38.57
CA ILE A 13 32.21 -36.83 -37.72
C ILE A 13 32.05 -35.41 -37.17
N ALA A 14 31.12 -34.66 -37.74
CA ALA A 14 30.72 -33.37 -37.19
C ALA A 14 29.93 -33.60 -35.89
N THR A 15 30.58 -33.45 -34.74
CA THR A 15 29.91 -33.42 -33.44
C THR A 15 29.19 -32.08 -33.28
N GLY A 16 27.90 -32.06 -33.63
CA GLY A 16 27.02 -30.91 -33.35
C GLY A 16 26.78 -30.79 -31.85
N VAL A 17 27.32 -29.74 -31.23
CA VAL A 17 26.95 -29.33 -29.88
C VAL A 17 25.63 -28.56 -29.98
N PHE A 18 24.52 -29.22 -29.63
CA PHE A 18 23.24 -28.53 -29.46
C PHE A 18 23.28 -27.74 -28.14
N PRO A 19 23.08 -26.41 -28.15
CA PRO A 19 22.90 -25.67 -26.91
C PRO A 19 21.62 -26.19 -26.22
N PRO A 20 21.61 -26.31 -24.88
CA PRO A 20 20.38 -26.63 -24.18
C PRO A 20 19.38 -25.49 -24.40
N SER A 21 18.28 -25.79 -25.08
CA SER A 21 17.10 -24.94 -25.06
C SER A 21 16.63 -24.84 -23.61
N ILE A 22 16.85 -23.68 -22.99
CA ILE A 22 16.25 -23.38 -21.69
C ILE A 22 14.76 -23.21 -21.94
N VAL A 23 13.99 -24.28 -21.75
CA VAL A 23 12.53 -24.20 -21.69
C VAL A 23 12.21 -23.39 -20.44
N ARG A 24 11.88 -22.11 -20.62
CA ARG A 24 11.14 -21.39 -19.59
C ARG A 24 9.77 -22.03 -19.54
N ALA A 25 9.47 -22.77 -18.47
CA ALA A 25 8.08 -23.04 -18.12
C ALA A 25 7.42 -21.68 -17.88
N GLN A 26 6.74 -21.17 -18.92
CA GLN A 26 5.90 -20.00 -18.81
C GLN A 26 4.67 -20.42 -18.03
N ASP A 27 4.58 -19.86 -16.83
CA ASP A 27 3.38 -19.41 -16.14
C ASP A 27 2.17 -20.34 -16.26
N SER A 28 1.89 -21.07 -15.19
CA SER A 28 0.69 -21.89 -15.01
C SER A 28 -0.56 -21.01 -14.93
N GLY A 29 -0.94 -20.37 -16.04
CA GLY A 29 -2.17 -19.58 -16.14
C GLY A 29 -3.38 -20.48 -15.94
N CYS A 30 -4.36 -20.07 -15.13
CA CYS A 30 -5.59 -20.84 -14.98
C CYS A 30 -6.54 -20.51 -16.13
N PHE A 31 -6.56 -21.35 -17.16
CA PHE A 31 -7.45 -21.20 -18.29
C PHE A 31 -7.98 -22.55 -18.76
N MET A 32 -9.14 -22.54 -19.40
CA MET A 32 -9.68 -23.69 -20.13
C MET A 32 -9.45 -23.49 -21.63
N VAL A 33 -9.03 -24.54 -22.34
CA VAL A 33 -8.91 -24.53 -23.80
C VAL A 33 -10.21 -25.08 -24.40
N THR A 34 -10.81 -24.34 -25.33
CA THR A 34 -12.03 -24.78 -26.03
C THR A 34 -11.71 -25.80 -27.12
N PRO A 35 -12.68 -26.61 -27.59
CA PRO A 35 -12.48 -27.51 -28.73
C PRO A 35 -12.08 -26.81 -30.03
N THR A 36 -12.33 -25.50 -30.13
CA THR A 36 -11.92 -24.65 -31.27
C THR A 36 -10.52 -24.05 -31.10
N GLY A 37 -9.80 -24.37 -30.01
CA GLY A 37 -8.45 -23.88 -29.73
C GLY A 37 -8.37 -22.49 -29.10
N GLY A 38 -9.51 -21.92 -28.67
CA GLY A 38 -9.54 -20.68 -27.91
C GLY A 38 -9.20 -20.90 -26.43
N THR A 39 -8.77 -19.86 -25.72
CA THR A 39 -8.52 -19.91 -24.28
C THR A 39 -9.53 -19.07 -23.52
N LEU A 40 -10.11 -19.64 -22.46
CA LEU A 40 -11.01 -18.96 -21.52
C LEU A 40 -10.29 -18.80 -20.17
N ASP A 41 -10.03 -17.56 -19.76
CA ASP A 41 -9.38 -17.25 -18.47
C ASP A 41 -10.32 -17.59 -17.30
N LEU A 42 -9.85 -18.47 -16.41
CA LEU A 42 -10.57 -18.96 -15.24
C LEU A 42 -9.94 -18.49 -13.92
N ASN A 43 -9.02 -17.51 -13.92
CA ASN A 43 -8.33 -17.03 -12.73
C ASN A 43 -9.28 -16.63 -11.57
N ARG A 44 -10.51 -16.19 -11.90
CA ARG A 44 -11.56 -15.87 -10.92
C ARG A 44 -12.19 -17.09 -10.22
N LEU A 45 -12.15 -18.26 -10.85
CA LEU A 45 -12.67 -19.51 -10.29
C LEU A 45 -11.59 -20.26 -9.50
N CYS A 46 -10.33 -20.16 -9.92
CA CYS A 46 -9.21 -20.91 -9.36
C CYS A 46 -8.62 -20.30 -8.07
N GLY A 47 -9.29 -19.31 -7.48
CA GLY A 47 -8.83 -18.69 -6.24
C GLY A 47 -7.62 -17.75 -6.40
N GLY A 48 -7.30 -17.32 -7.62
CA GLY A 48 -6.43 -16.18 -7.81
C GLY A 48 -7.11 -14.97 -7.18
N SER A 49 -6.45 -14.34 -6.20
CA SER A 49 -6.88 -13.05 -5.65
C SER A 49 -7.42 -12.23 -6.79
N ALA A 50 -8.69 -11.80 -6.68
CA ALA A 50 -9.38 -10.97 -7.66
C ALA A 50 -8.32 -10.13 -8.36
N ALA A 51 -8.04 -10.45 -9.64
CA ALA A 51 -7.07 -9.73 -10.43
C ALA A 51 -7.30 -8.27 -10.08
N SER A 52 -6.35 -7.68 -9.34
CA SER A 52 -6.47 -6.34 -8.79
C SER A 52 -6.97 -5.53 -9.94
N ASP A 53 -8.19 -4.99 -9.82
CA ASP A 53 -8.75 -4.20 -10.91
C ASP A 53 -7.62 -3.26 -11.34
N PRO A 54 -7.19 -3.25 -12.61
CA PRO A 54 -6.10 -2.38 -13.03
C PRO A 54 -6.40 -0.90 -12.72
N ASN A 55 -7.65 -0.55 -12.37
CA ASN A 55 -8.04 0.73 -11.79
C ASN A 55 -8.00 0.85 -10.25
N GLN A 56 -7.85 -0.23 -9.49
CA GLN A 56 -7.72 -0.19 -8.04
C GLN A 56 -6.32 0.32 -7.65
N ARG A 57 -6.21 1.65 -7.61
CA ARG A 57 -5.02 2.34 -7.14
C ARG A 57 -4.78 2.02 -5.67
N VAL A 58 -3.66 1.35 -5.41
CA VAL A 58 -3.15 1.08 -4.06
C VAL A 58 -2.05 2.09 -3.74
N PHE A 59 -2.29 2.95 -2.76
CA PHE A 59 -1.31 3.90 -2.26
C PHE A 59 -0.54 3.27 -1.10
N ARG A 60 0.79 3.42 -1.08
CA ARG A 60 1.66 2.74 -0.10
C ARG A 60 2.45 3.73 0.73
N ALA A 61 2.14 3.86 2.00
CA ALA A 61 2.93 4.67 2.93
C ALA A 61 4.02 3.82 3.59
N ARG A 62 5.26 4.28 3.59
CA ARG A 62 6.34 3.64 4.35
C ARG A 62 6.14 3.88 5.83
N ILE A 63 6.26 2.82 6.63
CA ILE A 63 6.28 2.90 8.09
C ILE A 63 7.68 3.39 8.51
N LYS A 64 7.75 4.52 9.22
CA LYS A 64 9.01 5.08 9.71
C LYS A 64 9.49 4.38 10.98
N ARG A 65 8.54 4.09 11.87
CA ARG A 65 8.72 3.32 13.10
C ARG A 65 7.37 2.79 13.58
N ARG A 66 7.38 2.08 14.70
CA ARG A 66 6.16 1.69 15.42
C ARG A 66 6.18 2.28 16.83
N ALA A 67 5.07 2.90 17.22
CA ALA A 67 4.84 3.37 18.59
C ALA A 67 3.83 2.42 19.24
N GLY A 68 4.23 1.68 20.28
CA GLY A 68 3.36 0.66 20.90
C GLY A 68 2.90 -0.44 19.93
N GLY A 69 3.68 -0.73 18.88
CA GLY A 69 3.30 -1.67 17.81
C GLY A 69 2.53 -1.05 16.64
N THR A 70 1.98 0.16 16.81
CA THR A 70 1.18 0.84 15.79
C THR A 70 2.05 1.61 14.79
N PRO A 71 1.76 1.54 13.47
CA PRO A 71 2.53 2.26 12.47
C PRO A 71 2.54 3.78 12.67
N VAL A 72 3.72 4.38 12.46
CA VAL A 72 3.87 5.83 12.30
C VAL A 72 4.34 6.13 10.89
N ILE A 73 3.61 7.00 10.20
CA ILE A 73 3.85 7.37 8.80
C ILE A 73 3.91 8.89 8.63
N ASP A 74 4.48 9.35 7.53
CA ASP A 74 4.40 10.76 7.12
C ASP A 74 3.05 11.05 6.47
N VAL A 75 2.40 12.14 6.89
CA VAL A 75 1.10 12.62 6.40
C VAL A 75 1.21 14.10 6.06
N THR A 76 0.81 14.47 4.86
CA THR A 76 0.87 15.85 4.37
C THR A 76 -0.50 16.51 4.50
N PHE A 77 -0.52 17.65 5.18
CA PHE A 77 -1.70 18.48 5.35
C PHE A 77 -1.63 19.70 4.45
N ASN A 78 -2.77 20.05 3.87
CA ASN A 78 -2.93 21.23 3.01
C ASN A 78 -1.89 21.31 1.87
N GLY A 79 -1.42 20.16 1.40
CA GLY A 79 -0.43 20.01 0.33
C GLY A 79 0.98 20.55 0.62
N LYS A 80 1.29 20.93 1.87
CA LYS A 80 2.56 21.61 2.20
C LYS A 80 3.25 21.13 3.47
N GLN A 81 2.49 20.87 4.53
CA GLN A 81 3.07 20.60 5.84
C GLN A 81 2.96 19.11 6.16
N THR A 82 4.10 18.46 6.34
CA THR A 82 4.15 17.03 6.63
C THR A 82 4.45 16.79 8.09
N PHE A 83 3.67 15.91 8.72
CA PHE A 83 3.82 15.50 10.10
C PHE A 83 3.83 13.98 10.21
N GLU A 84 4.49 13.47 11.24
CA GLU A 84 4.38 12.07 11.61
C GLU A 84 3.06 11.83 12.35
N MET A 85 2.34 10.80 11.95
CA MET A 85 1.05 10.45 12.53
C MET A 85 0.98 8.96 12.83
N ILE A 86 0.35 8.60 13.95
CA ILE A 86 -0.02 7.22 14.26
C ILE A 86 -1.22 6.83 13.40
N VAL A 87 -1.17 5.68 12.74
CA VAL A 87 -2.32 5.12 12.01
C VAL A 87 -3.28 4.47 13.02
N ASP A 88 -4.37 5.15 13.36
CA ASP A 88 -5.31 4.71 14.40
C ASP A 88 -6.67 4.36 13.79
N THR A 89 -6.87 3.09 13.46
CA THR A 89 -8.13 2.59 12.91
C THR A 89 -9.27 2.56 13.93
N GLY A 90 -8.98 2.75 15.22
CA GLY A 90 -9.98 2.86 16.29
C GLY A 90 -10.53 4.28 16.46
N ALA A 91 -9.83 5.29 15.94
CA ALA A 91 -10.26 6.69 16.03
C ALA A 91 -11.32 7.02 14.97
N SER A 92 -12.46 7.57 15.41
CA SER A 92 -13.52 8.01 14.50
C SER A 92 -13.11 9.21 13.63
N GLY A 93 -12.17 10.03 14.11
CA GLY A 93 -11.67 11.20 13.40
C GLY A 93 -10.19 11.46 13.69
N THR A 94 -9.57 12.27 12.85
CA THR A 94 -8.17 12.66 12.94
C THR A 94 -7.97 13.65 14.08
N LEU A 95 -6.98 13.37 14.93
CA LEU A 95 -6.65 14.16 16.11
C LEU A 95 -5.28 14.82 15.92
N LEU A 96 -5.27 16.15 15.87
CA LEU A 96 -4.06 16.95 15.79
C LEU A 96 -3.52 17.23 17.19
N THR A 97 -2.19 17.33 17.32
CA THR A 97 -1.60 18.00 18.48
C THR A 97 -1.89 19.50 18.42
N TYR A 98 -1.81 20.18 19.56
CA TYR A 98 -1.94 21.63 19.60
C TYR A 98 -0.94 22.35 18.68
N GLN A 99 0.33 21.89 18.66
CA GLN A 99 1.37 22.48 17.81
C GLN A 99 1.07 22.31 16.32
N MET A 100 0.54 21.16 15.90
CA MET A 100 0.09 20.94 14.52
C MET A 100 -1.04 21.89 14.15
N ALA A 101 -2.04 22.06 15.03
CA ALA A 101 -3.16 22.96 14.79
C ALA A 101 -2.70 24.43 14.62
N VAL A 102 -1.73 24.88 15.41
CA VAL A 102 -1.10 26.19 15.28
C VAL A 102 -0.35 26.32 13.95
N ALA A 103 0.48 25.35 13.60
CA ALA A 103 1.26 25.36 12.36
C ALA A 103 0.35 25.35 11.10
N LEU A 104 -0.74 24.59 11.16
CA LEU A 104 -1.76 24.50 10.12
C LEU A 104 -2.73 25.69 10.13
N ARG A 105 -2.69 26.55 11.15
CA ARG A 105 -3.61 27.68 11.37
C ARG A 105 -5.08 27.24 11.39
N VAL A 106 -5.35 26.08 12.01
CA VAL A 106 -6.71 25.55 12.16
C VAL A 106 -7.50 26.49 13.05
N LYS A 107 -8.64 26.96 12.54
CA LYS A 107 -9.58 27.79 13.31
C LYS A 107 -10.65 26.90 13.92
N PRO A 108 -10.89 26.97 15.25
CA PRO A 108 -11.99 26.27 15.87
C PRO A 108 -13.33 26.71 15.26
N VAL A 109 -14.15 25.75 14.85
CA VAL A 109 -15.52 25.97 14.33
C VAL A 109 -16.58 25.37 15.25
N GLY A 110 -16.16 24.61 16.27
CA GLY A 110 -17.05 23.99 17.23
C GLY A 110 -16.29 23.10 18.21
N TYR A 111 -17.05 22.26 18.90
CA TYR A 111 -16.52 21.26 19.84
C TYR A 111 -17.25 19.94 19.62
N VAL A 112 -16.54 18.83 19.79
CA VAL A 112 -17.12 17.49 19.87
C VAL A 112 -16.99 16.96 21.28
N ASN A 113 -17.97 16.16 21.71
CA ASN A 113 -17.90 15.44 22.96
C ASN A 113 -17.16 14.13 22.71
N VAL A 114 -16.16 13.83 23.53
CA VAL A 114 -15.49 12.53 23.53
C VAL A 114 -15.92 11.79 24.78
N GLU A 115 -16.45 10.59 24.59
CA GLU A 115 -16.78 9.67 25.67
C GLU A 115 -15.49 8.94 26.06
N THR A 116 -14.92 9.31 27.20
CA THR A 116 -13.86 8.52 27.82
C THR A 116 -14.43 7.76 29.01
N ALA A 117 -13.90 6.57 29.27
CA ALA A 117 -14.38 5.70 30.35
C ALA A 117 -14.30 6.36 31.75
N SER A 118 -13.48 7.41 31.89
CA SER A 118 -13.20 8.09 33.16
C SER A 118 -13.87 9.46 33.29
N ASP A 119 -14.31 10.08 32.18
CA ASP A 119 -14.87 11.43 32.21
C ASP A 119 -16.02 11.59 31.21
N ARG A 120 -17.19 11.96 31.75
CA ARG A 120 -18.37 12.30 30.97
C ARG A 120 -18.22 13.74 30.49
N ASN A 121 -18.25 13.96 29.17
CA ASN A 121 -18.30 15.27 28.48
C ASN A 121 -16.95 16.01 28.32
N LEU A 122 -15.85 15.33 28.00
CA LEU A 122 -14.67 16.03 27.49
C LEU A 122 -15.01 16.70 26.15
N ARG A 123 -15.01 18.04 26.12
CA ARG A 123 -15.24 18.84 24.92
C ARG A 123 -13.93 19.16 24.24
N ILE A 124 -13.73 18.62 23.04
CA ILE A 124 -12.51 18.84 22.25
C ILE A 124 -12.83 19.82 21.11
N PRO A 125 -12.06 20.90 20.93
CA PRO A 125 -12.26 21.82 19.82
C PRO A 125 -12.00 21.13 18.47
N VAL A 126 -12.80 21.48 17.47
CA VAL A 126 -12.66 20.96 16.10
C VAL A 126 -12.54 22.10 15.10
N GLY A 127 -11.86 21.83 13.99
CA GLY A 127 -11.67 22.76 12.87
C GLY A 127 -11.44 22.00 11.57
N TYR A 128 -11.39 22.73 10.45
CA TYR A 128 -11.17 22.12 9.13
C TYR A 128 -9.73 22.24 8.67
N VAL A 129 -9.24 21.18 8.03
CA VAL A 129 -8.07 21.22 7.13
C VAL A 129 -8.54 21.05 5.68
N LYS A 130 -7.83 21.68 4.75
CA LYS A 130 -8.18 21.63 3.32
C LYS A 130 -7.98 20.23 2.74
N SER A 131 -6.89 19.58 3.13
CA SER A 131 -6.61 18.21 2.72
C SER A 131 -5.71 17.48 3.70
N ILE A 132 -5.86 16.16 3.72
CA ILE A 132 -4.96 15.19 4.34
C ILE A 132 -4.52 14.24 3.23
N GLU A 133 -3.22 14.07 3.06
CA GLU A 133 -2.62 13.25 2.02
C GLU A 133 -1.60 12.26 2.59
N VAL A 134 -1.67 11.02 2.10
CA VAL A 134 -0.70 9.96 2.38
C VAL A 134 -0.26 9.33 1.07
N ASN A 135 0.92 9.72 0.58
CA ASN A 135 1.54 9.21 -0.65
C ASN A 135 0.54 9.09 -1.84
N GLY A 136 -0.21 10.16 -2.11
CA GLY A 136 -1.21 10.22 -3.18
C GLY A 136 -2.63 9.79 -2.80
N ALA A 137 -2.86 9.14 -1.65
CA ALA A 137 -4.20 8.96 -1.09
C ALA A 137 -4.63 10.27 -0.43
N VAL A 138 -5.73 10.88 -0.91
CA VAL A 138 -6.18 12.21 -0.46
C VAL A 138 -7.58 12.13 0.13
N ALA A 139 -7.80 12.87 1.22
CA ALA A 139 -9.10 13.28 1.72
C ALA A 139 -9.15 14.81 1.77
N GLU A 140 -10.26 15.40 1.30
CA GLU A 140 -10.44 16.85 1.22
C GLU A 140 -11.46 17.34 2.25
N ASN A 141 -11.31 18.60 2.67
CA ASN A 141 -12.22 19.29 3.59
C ASN A 141 -12.56 18.47 4.85
N VAL A 142 -11.52 18.02 5.55
CA VAL A 142 -11.64 17.10 6.69
C VAL A 142 -11.82 17.89 7.99
N LEU A 143 -12.83 17.52 8.78
CA LEU A 143 -13.03 18.04 10.13
C LEU A 143 -12.10 17.29 11.10
N VAL A 144 -11.17 18.00 11.72
CA VAL A 144 -10.17 17.43 12.63
C VAL A 144 -10.37 17.94 14.05
N ALA A 145 -10.09 17.09 15.03
CA ALA A 145 -10.06 17.46 16.43
C ALA A 145 -8.67 17.97 16.83
N VAL A 146 -8.60 18.84 17.85
CA VAL A 146 -7.34 19.36 18.39
C VAL A 146 -7.22 18.95 19.85
N ALA A 147 -6.25 18.10 20.13
CA ALA A 147 -5.99 17.60 21.47
C ALA A 147 -5.54 18.70 22.44
N GLY A 148 -5.65 18.39 23.74
CA GLY A 148 -5.00 19.14 24.81
C GLY A 148 -3.47 19.11 24.72
N PRO A 149 -2.77 19.82 25.62
CA PRO A 149 -1.33 20.05 25.53
C PRO A 149 -0.46 18.78 25.66
N ASP A 150 -1.01 17.69 26.21
CA ASP A 150 -0.23 16.49 26.56
C ASP A 150 -0.01 15.52 25.39
N LEU A 151 -0.71 15.71 24.26
CA LEU A 151 -0.56 14.84 23.10
C LEU A 151 0.72 15.19 22.31
N GLY A 152 1.72 14.31 22.36
CA GLY A 152 3.00 14.48 21.66
C GLY A 152 2.99 14.15 20.16
N ILE A 153 2.03 13.35 19.69
CA ILE A 153 1.94 12.92 18.28
C ILE A 153 0.47 12.80 17.84
N GLY A 154 0.16 13.19 16.61
CA GLY A 154 -1.20 13.13 16.05
C GLY A 154 -1.66 11.71 15.70
N LEU A 155 -2.98 11.54 15.62
CA LEU A 155 -3.65 10.29 15.24
C LEU A 155 -4.37 10.48 13.91
N LEU A 156 -4.15 9.57 12.97
CA LEU A 156 -4.85 9.52 11.69
C LEU A 156 -6.05 8.59 11.84
N GLY A 157 -7.25 9.13 11.69
CA GLY A 157 -8.51 8.43 11.99
C GLY A 157 -9.34 8.08 10.76
N HIS A 158 -10.54 7.57 11.03
CA HIS A 158 -11.47 7.05 10.01
C HIS A 158 -11.98 8.11 9.02
N ASP A 159 -11.97 9.38 9.39
CA ASP A 159 -12.28 10.50 8.50
C ASP A 159 -11.34 10.60 7.28
N PHE A 160 -10.11 10.11 7.40
CA PHE A 160 -9.22 9.87 6.26
C PHE A 160 -9.45 8.50 5.62
N PHE A 161 -9.60 7.43 6.43
CA PHE A 161 -9.69 6.06 5.93
C PHE A 161 -11.01 5.72 5.22
N GLY A 162 -12.09 6.49 5.38
CA GLY A 162 -13.44 6.09 4.97
C GLY A 162 -13.59 5.66 3.50
N ASN A 163 -12.74 6.20 2.62
CA ASN A 163 -12.73 5.89 1.18
C ASN A 163 -11.75 4.77 0.78
N TYR A 164 -11.06 4.16 1.77
CA TYR A 164 -9.98 3.21 1.55
C TYR A 164 -10.15 1.96 2.41
N ASP A 165 -9.77 0.83 1.85
CA ASP A 165 -9.41 -0.35 2.63
C ASP A 165 -7.95 -0.23 3.06
N VAL A 166 -7.73 -0.34 4.37
CA VAL A 166 -6.42 -0.15 5.00
C VAL A 166 -5.81 -1.51 5.33
N THR A 167 -4.63 -1.78 4.79
CA THR A 167 -3.85 -2.98 5.11
C THR A 167 -2.51 -2.59 5.73
N ILE A 168 -2.27 -3.02 6.97
CA ILE A 168 -1.01 -2.78 7.67
C ILE A 168 -0.09 -3.99 7.47
N LYS A 169 1.00 -3.80 6.72
CA LYS A 169 2.06 -4.80 6.54
C LYS A 169 3.22 -4.53 7.50
N ARG A 170 4.31 -5.29 7.37
CA ARG A 170 5.52 -5.13 8.19
C ARG A 170 6.09 -3.71 8.10
N ASP A 171 6.32 -3.24 6.88
CA ASP A 171 7.08 -2.01 6.59
C ASP A 171 6.26 -0.94 5.85
N VAL A 172 5.02 -1.26 5.46
CA VAL A 172 4.14 -0.36 4.72
C VAL A 172 2.70 -0.42 5.21
N VAL A 173 1.99 0.69 5.09
CA VAL A 173 0.52 0.74 5.15
C VAL A 173 0.00 0.96 3.75
N GLU A 174 -0.91 0.09 3.31
CA GLU A 174 -1.56 0.18 2.00
C GLU A 174 -2.96 0.73 2.15
N PHE A 175 -3.31 1.67 1.26
CA PHE A 175 -4.64 2.25 1.12
C PHE A 175 -5.16 1.89 -0.27
N SER A 176 -6.11 0.97 -0.32
CA SER A 176 -6.76 0.55 -1.57
C SER A 176 -8.09 1.27 -1.69
N ARG A 177 -8.35 1.95 -2.80
CA ARG A 177 -9.64 2.64 -2.99
C ARG A 177 -10.80 1.61 -2.97
N ARG A 178 -11.90 1.98 -2.30
CA ARG A 178 -13.17 1.25 -2.31
C ARG A 178 -13.98 1.54 -3.57
#